data_AF-H0EB08-F1
#
_entry.id   AF-H0EB08-F1
#
_cell.length_a   1.000
_cell.length_b   1.000
_cell.length_c   1.000
_cell.angle_alpha   90.00
_cell.angle_beta   90.00
_cell.angle_gamma   90.00
#
_symmetry.space_group_name_H-M   'P 1'
#
loop_
_entity.id
_entity.type
_entity.pdbx_description
1 polymer ?
#
loop_
_entity_poly.entity_id
_entity_poly.type
_entity_poly.pdbx_seq_one_letter_code
_entity_poly.pdbx_strand_id
1 'polypeptide(L)'
;MGTKFQVYDDAAQHARWRLVKADGRTTAARSGVSYITRAGARRAAESFKARAYANNYAIYRDDLGNYRWRATSTVVQEVALSGTCFASRAEAQTDIDAVRALAAAASGP
;
A
#
# COMPACT_ATOMS: atom_id res chain seq x y z
N MET A 1 -0.97 9.18 17.91
CA MET A 1 -1.58 9.19 16.57
C MET A 1 -1.47 7.78 16.00
N GLY A 2 -2.55 7.24 15.45
CA GLY A 2 -2.56 5.86 14.92
C GLY A 2 -2.31 5.82 13.42
N THR A 3 -1.90 4.66 12.92
CA THR A 3 -1.83 4.36 11.48
C THR A 3 -3.21 4.52 10.85
N LYS A 4 -3.27 5.12 9.66
CA LYS A 4 -4.53 5.36 8.95
C LYS A 4 -4.43 5.22 7.44
N PHE A 5 -5.54 4.87 6.81
CA PHE A 5 -5.71 5.05 5.38
C PHE A 5 -6.08 6.49 5.05
N GLN A 6 -5.55 7.00 3.94
CA GLN A 6 -5.91 8.30 3.39
C GLN A 6 -6.20 8.16 1.90
N VAL A 7 -7.37 8.64 1.49
CA VAL A 7 -7.73 8.83 0.09
C VAL A 7 -7.42 10.27 -0.31
N TYR A 8 -6.80 10.46 -1.48
CA TYR A 8 -6.44 11.76 -2.04
C TYR A 8 -6.52 11.71 -3.56
N ASP A 9 -6.69 12.85 -4.21
CA ASP A 9 -6.64 12.92 -5.67
C ASP A 9 -5.19 13.17 -6.10
N ASP A 10 -4.74 12.48 -7.14
CA ASP A 10 -3.45 12.71 -7.77
C ASP A 10 -3.52 13.90 -8.74
N ALA A 11 -2.39 14.22 -9.36
CA ALA A 11 -2.29 15.36 -10.28
C ALA A 11 -3.21 15.25 -11.51
N ALA A 12 -3.67 14.04 -11.86
CA ALA A 12 -4.61 13.80 -12.95
C ALA A 12 -6.07 13.80 -12.49
N GLN A 13 -6.36 14.29 -11.27
CA GLN A 13 -7.69 14.25 -10.64
C GLN A 13 -8.26 12.84 -10.47
N HIS A 14 -7.40 11.82 -10.45
CA HIS A 14 -7.80 10.46 -10.10
C HIS A 14 -7.53 10.21 -8.63
N ALA A 15 -8.47 9.54 -7.96
CA ALA A 15 -8.32 9.17 -6.58
C ALA A 15 -7.31 8.03 -6.39
N ARG A 16 -6.49 8.13 -5.35
CA ARG A 16 -5.58 7.11 -4.85
C ARG A 16 -5.74 6.96 -3.36
N TRP A 17 -5.29 5.83 -2.83
CA TRP A 17 -5.19 5.63 -1.39
C TRP A 17 -3.74 5.41 -0.98
N ARG A 18 -3.43 5.77 0.26
CA ARG A 18 -2.15 5.46 0.91
C ARG A 18 -2.38 5.03 2.36
N LEU A 19 -1.55 4.12 2.84
CA LEU A 19 -1.45 3.74 4.24
C LEU A 19 -0.35 4.57 4.88
N VAL A 20 -0.71 5.43 5.83
CA VAL A 20 0.22 6.33 6.53
C VAL A 20 0.52 5.75 7.90
N LYS A 21 1.81 5.66 8.25
CA LYS A 21 2.28 5.19 9.56
C LYS A 21 1.83 6.15 10.67
N ALA A 22 1.96 5.70 11.92
CA ALA A 22 1.55 6.46 13.10
C ALA A 22 2.21 7.85 13.23
N ASP A 23 3.38 8.05 12.62
CA ASP A 23 4.09 9.33 12.54
C ASP A 23 3.37 10.39 11.67
N GLY A 24 2.34 10.00 10.92
CA GLY A 24 1.54 10.86 10.06
C GLY A 24 2.24 11.36 8.79
N ARG A 25 3.50 11.00 8.56
CA ARG A 25 4.33 11.48 7.44
C ARG A 25 4.75 10.34 6.52
N THR A 26 5.09 9.20 7.09
CA THR A 26 5.65 8.09 6.35
C THR A 26 4.55 7.26 5.71
N THR A 27 4.63 7.08 4.41
CA THR A 27 3.73 6.19 3.69
C THR A 27 4.29 4.76 3.72
N ALA A 28 3.55 3.83 4.29
CA ALA A 28 3.90 2.41 4.31
C ALA A 28 3.55 1.73 2.98
N ALA A 29 2.36 2.00 2.46
CA ALA A 29 1.86 1.43 1.22
C ALA A 29 1.07 2.46 0.40
N ARG A 30 1.06 2.33 -0.92
CA ARG A 30 0.28 3.16 -1.85
C ARG A 30 -0.56 2.27 -2.75
N SER A 31 -1.66 2.81 -3.28
CA SER A 31 -2.44 2.12 -4.30
C SER A 31 -1.59 1.83 -5.55
N GLY A 32 -1.72 0.61 -6.09
CA GLY A 32 -1.06 0.22 -7.34
C GLY A 32 -1.63 0.95 -8.57
N VAL A 33 -2.92 1.26 -8.52
CA VAL A 33 -3.64 1.98 -9.58
C VAL A 33 -4.27 3.27 -9.08
N SER A 34 -4.68 4.10 -10.03
CA SER A 34 -5.53 5.27 -9.79
C SER A 34 -7.00 4.92 -10.08
N TYR A 35 -7.92 5.62 -9.44
CA TYR A 35 -9.35 5.39 -9.54
C TYR A 35 -10.06 6.66 -10.01
N ILE A 36 -11.05 6.53 -10.88
CA ILE A 36 -11.83 7.67 -11.37
C ILE A 36 -12.55 8.39 -10.22
N THR A 37 -12.92 7.67 -9.14
CA THR A 37 -13.66 8.23 -8.01
C THR A 37 -13.01 7.91 -6.68
N ARG A 38 -13.15 8.85 -5.72
CA ARG A 38 -12.74 8.63 -4.32
C ARG A 38 -13.44 7.44 -3.67
N ALA A 39 -14.70 7.19 -4.03
CA ALA A 39 -15.44 6.01 -3.58
C ALA A 39 -14.77 4.70 -4.05
N GLY A 40 -14.29 4.66 -5.30
CA GLY A 40 -13.52 3.53 -5.82
C GLY A 40 -12.21 3.32 -5.06
N ALA A 41 -11.44 4.39 -4.84
CA ALA A 41 -10.20 4.32 -4.05
C ALA A 41 -10.45 3.87 -2.60
N ARG A 42 -11.54 4.34 -1.98
CA ARG A 42 -11.94 3.95 -0.62
C ARG A 42 -12.26 2.45 -0.55
N ARG A 43 -13.08 1.92 -1.46
CA ARG A 43 -13.39 0.48 -1.53
C ARG A 43 -12.14 -0.36 -1.76
N ALA A 44 -11.20 0.12 -2.57
CA ALA A 44 -9.92 -0.56 -2.76
C ALA A 44 -9.07 -0.59 -1.49
N ALA A 45 -9.03 0.51 -0.73
CA ALA A 45 -8.38 0.55 0.58
C ALA A 45 -9.07 -0.38 1.59
N GLU A 46 -10.41 -0.44 1.62
CA GLU A 46 -11.18 -1.40 2.43
C GLU A 46 -10.80 -2.83 2.08
N SER A 47 -10.73 -3.15 0.79
CA SER A 47 -10.34 -4.48 0.31
C SER A 47 -8.91 -4.84 0.71
N PHE A 48 -7.97 -3.90 0.54
CA PHE A 48 -6.58 -4.11 0.94
C PHE A 48 -6.45 -4.35 2.44
N LYS A 49 -7.16 -3.55 3.26
CA LYS A 49 -7.25 -3.73 4.72
C LYS A 49 -7.81 -5.10 5.11
N ALA A 50 -8.96 -5.48 4.56
CA ALA A 50 -9.63 -6.75 4.86
C ALA A 50 -8.79 -7.97 4.48
N ARG A 51 -7.94 -7.82 3.44
CA ARG A 51 -7.08 -8.88 2.91
C ARG A 51 -5.62 -8.69 3.27
N ALA A 52 -5.28 -7.89 4.29
CA ALA A 52 -3.91 -7.52 4.61
C ALA A 52 -2.96 -8.74 4.63
N TYR A 53 -3.35 -9.82 5.30
CA TYR A 53 -2.60 -11.08 5.38
C TYR A 53 -2.87 -12.07 4.23
N ALA A 54 -3.99 -11.92 3.51
CA ALA A 54 -4.41 -12.83 2.44
C ALA A 54 -3.97 -12.37 1.03
N ASN A 55 -3.46 -11.15 0.89
CA ASN A 55 -2.88 -10.67 -0.35
C ASN A 55 -1.55 -11.37 -0.63
N ASN A 56 -1.23 -11.56 -1.91
CA ASN A 56 0.06 -12.08 -2.33
C ASN A 56 1.07 -10.93 -2.41
N TYR A 57 2.24 -11.08 -1.79
CA TYR A 57 3.29 -10.05 -1.80
C TYR A 57 4.51 -10.59 -2.54
N ALA A 58 5.00 -9.81 -3.50
CA ALA A 58 6.18 -10.14 -4.27
C ALA A 58 7.22 -9.03 -4.14
N ILE A 59 8.43 -9.40 -3.73
CA ILE A 59 9.59 -8.51 -3.73
C ILE A 59 10.26 -8.59 -5.11
N TYR A 60 10.57 -7.44 -5.69
CA TYR A 60 11.27 -7.30 -6.95
C TYR A 60 12.36 -6.22 -6.84
N ARG A 61 13.31 -6.26 -7.77
CA ARG A 61 14.36 -5.24 -7.89
C ARG A 61 13.92 -4.20 -8.92
N ASP A 62 14.05 -2.92 -8.61
CA ASP A 62 13.79 -1.83 -9.55
C ASP A 62 15.01 -1.55 -10.45
N ASP A 63 14.83 -0.69 -11.44
CA ASP A 63 15.86 -0.36 -12.44
C ASP A 63 17.09 0.32 -11.83
N LEU A 64 16.96 0.89 -10.63
CA LEU A 64 18.04 1.50 -9.87
C LEU A 64 18.76 0.49 -8.95
N GLY A 65 18.36 -0.78 -9.00
CA GLY A 65 18.94 -1.84 -8.22
C GLY A 65 18.45 -1.93 -6.78
N ASN A 66 17.43 -1.15 -6.39
CA ASN A 66 16.82 -1.21 -5.06
C ASN A 66 15.70 -2.25 -5.01
N TYR A 67 15.37 -2.72 -3.82
CA TYR A 67 14.27 -3.65 -3.61
C TYR A 67 12.96 -2.90 -3.37
N ARG A 68 11.89 -3.38 -3.97
CA ARG A 68 10.52 -2.92 -3.77
C ARG A 68 9.62 -4.13 -3.62
N TRP A 69 8.46 -3.92 -3.02
CA TRP A 69 7.42 -4.94 -3.00
C TRP A 69 6.14 -4.41 -3.64
N ARG A 70 5.36 -5.35 -4.19
CA ARG A 70 3.99 -5.15 -4.64
C ARG A 70 3.08 -6.20 -4.05
N ALA A 71 1.84 -5.82 -3.79
CA ALA A 71 0.79 -6.72 -3.37
C ALA A 71 -0.23 -6.92 -4.50
N THR A 72 -0.64 -8.16 -4.71
CA THR A 72 -1.64 -8.56 -5.69
C THR A 72 -2.76 -9.32 -4.99
N SER A 73 -3.94 -9.36 -5.61
CA SER A 73 -5.04 -10.22 -5.19
C SER A 73 -5.44 -11.14 -6.33
N THR A 74 -6.35 -12.09 -6.05
CA THR A 74 -6.90 -12.98 -7.08
C THR A 74 -7.75 -12.25 -8.13
N VAL A 75 -8.21 -11.04 -7.81
CA VAL A 75 -9.11 -10.25 -8.67
C VAL A 75 -8.37 -9.08 -9.34
N VAL A 76 -7.37 -8.52 -8.66
CA VAL A 76 -6.66 -7.32 -9.10
C VAL A 76 -5.17 -7.60 -9.12
N GLN A 77 -4.56 -7.42 -10.30
CA GLN A 77 -3.16 -7.71 -10.56
C GLN A 77 -2.20 -6.85 -9.73
N GLU A 78 -2.61 -5.66 -9.30
CA GLU A 78 -1.80 -4.82 -8.39
C GLU A 78 -2.70 -3.98 -7.47
N VAL A 79 -2.79 -4.39 -6.20
CA VAL A 79 -3.61 -3.68 -5.21
C VAL A 79 -2.79 -2.63 -4.48
N ALA A 80 -1.51 -2.90 -4.20
CA ALA A 80 -0.65 -1.98 -3.47
C ALA A 80 0.82 -2.08 -3.88
N LEU A 81 1.53 -0.98 -3.66
CA LEU A 81 2.96 -0.84 -3.84
C LEU A 81 3.63 -0.36 -2.56
N SER A 82 4.88 -0.74 -2.38
CA SER A 82 5.76 -0.19 -1.35
C SER A 82 5.80 1.35 -1.37
N GLY A 83 5.77 1.94 -0.17
CA GLY A 83 5.90 3.39 0.02
C GLY A 83 7.30 3.92 -0.29
N THR A 84 8.33 3.08 -0.13
CA THR A 84 9.75 3.38 -0.36
C THR A 84 10.43 2.23 -1.11
N CYS A 85 11.69 2.41 -1.50
CA CYS A 85 12.59 1.32 -1.84
C CYS A 85 13.48 0.94 -0.66
N PHE A 86 14.10 -0.24 -0.75
CA PHE A 86 14.92 -0.86 0.29
C PHE A 86 16.28 -1.27 -0.27
N ALA A 87 17.31 -1.28 0.57
CA ALA A 87 18.65 -1.67 0.16
C ALA A 87 18.77 -3.21 0.02
N SER A 88 17.90 -3.96 0.69
CA SER A 88 17.93 -5.42 0.71
C SER A 88 16.54 -6.07 0.61
N ARG A 89 16.51 -7.33 0.16
CA ARG A 89 15.29 -8.16 0.16
C ARG A 89 14.77 -8.40 1.59
N ALA A 90 15.66 -8.48 2.58
CA ALA A 90 15.30 -8.68 3.98
C ALA A 90 14.54 -7.46 4.53
N GLU A 91 15.02 -6.24 4.28
CA GLU A 91 14.31 -5.00 4.65
C GLU A 91 12.94 -4.91 3.98
N ALA A 92 12.85 -5.24 2.69
CA ALA A 92 11.58 -5.27 1.98
C ALA A 92 10.60 -6.29 2.58
N GLN A 93 11.10 -7.45 3.03
CA GLN A 93 10.29 -8.45 3.73
C GLN A 93 9.80 -7.94 5.10
N THR A 94 10.67 -7.28 5.87
CA THR A 94 10.28 -6.65 7.13
C THR A 94 9.20 -5.59 6.93
N ASP A 95 9.29 -4.78 5.88
CA ASP A 95 8.26 -3.79 5.58
C ASP A 95 6.93 -4.43 5.14
N ILE A 96 6.95 -5.55 4.40
CA ILE A 96 5.73 -6.32 4.10
C ILE A 96 5.03 -6.76 5.40
N ASP A 97 5.78 -7.33 6.34
CA ASP A 97 5.22 -7.82 7.60
C ASP A 97 4.67 -6.67 8.45
N ALA A 98 5.37 -5.53 8.47
CA ALA A 98 4.87 -4.31 9.09
C ALA A 98 3.58 -3.81 8.40
N VAL A 99 3.52 -3.77 7.07
CA VAL A 99 2.35 -3.30 6.31
C VAL A 99 1.13 -4.17 6.56
N ARG A 100 1.30 -5.49 6.67
CA ARG A 100 0.21 -6.41 7.02
C ARG A 100 -0.42 -6.05 8.37
N ALA A 101 0.41 -5.89 9.40
CA ALA A 101 -0.05 -5.51 10.73
C ALA A 101 -0.66 -4.11 10.76
N LEU A 102 0.01 -3.15 10.11
CA LEU A 102 -0.43 -1.76 10.03
C LEU A 102 -1.77 -1.64 9.30
N ALA A 103 -1.96 -2.33 8.17
CA ALA A 103 -3.20 -2.30 7.41
C ALA A 103 -4.36 -2.88 8.22
N ALA A 104 -4.16 -4.02 8.89
CA ALA A 104 -5.17 -4.65 9.73
C ALA A 104 -5.60 -3.77 10.91
N ALA A 105 -4.64 -3.07 11.54
CA ALA A 105 -4.87 -2.20 12.69
C ALA A 105 -5.24 -0.74 12.33
N ALA A 106 -5.13 -0.35 11.06
CA ALA A 106 -5.30 1.05 10.66
C ALA A 106 -6.73 1.53 10.90
N SER A 107 -6.86 2.78 11.35
CA SER A 107 -8.14 3.50 11.31
C SER A 107 -8.47 3.94 9.89
N GLY A 108 -9.76 4.17 9.61
CA GLY A 108 -10.22 4.36 8.24
C GLY A 108 -10.29 3.04 7.48
N PRO A 109 -10.90 3.07 6.29
CA PRO A 109 -10.45 3.92 5.17
C PRO A 109 -11.44 4.95 4.62
#